data_AF-A0A1W6TA56-F1
#
_entry.id   AF-A0A1W6TA56-F1
#
_cell.length_a   1.000
_cell.length_b   1.000
_cell.length_c   1.000
_cell.angle_alpha   90.00
_cell.angle_beta   90.00
_cell.angle_gamma   90.00
#
_symmetry.space_group_name_H-M   'P 1'
#
loop_
_entity.id
_entity.type
_entity.pdbx_description
1 polymer ?
#
loop_
_entity_poly.entity_id
_entity_poly.type
_entity_poly.pdbx_seq_one_letter_code
_entity_poly.pdbx_strand_id
1 'polypeptide(L)'
;MKHRLKIFLLGLGTISLTACSANAGLQTNQTSEHQAMMVETYRTSESQISFIAESNGCSKNDDFSLKIEQKSSTEALLTIVRNKVDHCKRMPFPKTFTLTLDEELIGKKLSITNPKRKSPAK
;
A
#
# COMPACT_ATOMS: atom_id res chain seq x y z
N MET A 1 59.78 -30.57 -55.30
CA MET A 1 58.30 -30.64 -55.26
C MET A 1 57.83 -30.86 -53.83
N LYS A 2 56.64 -30.33 -53.51
CA LYS A 2 55.82 -30.51 -52.29
C LYS A 2 55.98 -29.42 -51.22
N HIS A 3 55.36 -28.28 -51.52
CA HIS A 3 54.80 -27.37 -50.53
C HIS A 3 53.75 -28.08 -49.66
N ARG A 4 53.75 -27.81 -48.36
CA ARG A 4 52.60 -28.00 -47.47
C ARG A 4 52.44 -26.73 -46.66
N LEU A 5 51.74 -25.77 -47.26
CA LEU A 5 51.25 -24.56 -46.62
C LEU A 5 50.18 -24.96 -45.60
N LYS A 6 50.50 -24.89 -44.30
CA LYS A 6 49.52 -25.07 -43.22
C LYS A 6 48.80 -23.75 -43.00
N ILE A 7 47.58 -23.67 -43.50
CA ILE A 7 46.61 -22.60 -43.23
C ILE A 7 46.21 -22.72 -41.75
N PHE A 8 46.67 -21.79 -40.91
CA PHE A 8 46.12 -21.62 -39.57
C PHE A 8 44.92 -20.68 -39.67
N LEU A 9 43.75 -21.23 -39.39
CA LEU A 9 42.45 -20.58 -39.38
C LEU A 9 42.41 -19.43 -38.37
N LEU A 10 41.89 -18.29 -38.83
CA LEU A 10 41.47 -17.17 -38.00
C LEU A 10 40.44 -17.65 -36.96
N GLY A 11 40.76 -17.42 -35.69
CA GLY A 11 39.82 -17.52 -34.58
C GLY A 11 39.73 -16.18 -33.85
N LEU A 12 39.18 -15.15 -34.50
CA LEU A 12 38.65 -13.99 -33.75
C LEU A 12 37.19 -14.31 -33.38
N GLY A 13 37.02 -14.97 -32.23
CA GLY A 13 35.72 -15.07 -31.59
C GLY A 13 35.34 -13.70 -31.03
N THR A 14 34.53 -12.94 -31.77
CA THR A 14 33.86 -11.77 -31.22
C THR A 14 32.77 -12.24 -30.27
N ILE A 15 33.01 -12.15 -28.97
CA ILE A 15 31.98 -12.31 -27.96
C ILE A 15 31.13 -11.03 -28.01
N SER A 16 30.10 -11.04 -28.84
CA SER A 16 29.08 -9.99 -28.82
C SER A 16 28.29 -10.13 -27.52
N LEU A 17 28.65 -9.35 -26.50
CA LEU A 17 27.81 -9.13 -25.33
C LEU A 17 26.60 -8.30 -25.77
N THR A 18 25.52 -8.97 -26.15
CA THR A 18 24.21 -8.33 -26.27
C THR A 18 23.78 -7.94 -24.86
N ALA A 19 24.02 -6.69 -24.46
CA ALA A 19 23.38 -6.11 -23.30
C ALA A 19 21.88 -5.99 -23.62
N CYS A 20 21.07 -6.92 -23.10
CA CYS A 20 19.64 -6.70 -22.97
C CYS A 20 19.47 -5.58 -21.94
N SER A 21 19.47 -4.33 -22.40
CA SER A 21 18.81 -3.26 -21.67
C SER A 21 17.32 -3.54 -21.74
N ALA A 22 16.86 -4.46 -20.88
CA ALA A 22 15.47 -4.55 -20.50
C ALA A 22 15.17 -3.23 -19.79
N ASN A 23 14.67 -2.26 -20.55
CA ASN A 23 13.84 -1.22 -19.97
C ASN A 23 12.54 -1.90 -19.56
N ALA A 24 12.63 -2.74 -18.52
CA ALA A 24 11.50 -3.00 -17.67
C ALA A 24 11.23 -1.65 -17.03
N GLY A 25 10.42 -0.84 -17.72
CA GLY A 25 9.57 0.12 -17.08
C GLY A 25 8.80 -0.68 -16.05
N LEU A 26 9.40 -0.80 -14.87
CA LEU A 26 8.73 -1.20 -13.66
C LEU A 26 7.75 -0.06 -13.44
N GLN A 27 6.61 -0.14 -14.14
CA GLN A 27 5.35 0.16 -13.49
C GLN A 27 5.32 -0.81 -12.31
N THR A 28 5.99 -0.41 -11.23
CA THR A 28 5.34 -0.51 -9.94
C THR A 28 4.00 0.18 -10.15
N ASN A 29 3.02 -0.60 -10.59
CA ASN A 29 1.75 -0.56 -9.91
C ASN A 29 2.14 -0.70 -8.44
N GLN A 30 2.36 0.46 -7.82
CA GLN A 30 2.33 0.59 -6.39
C GLN A 30 0.90 0.18 -6.05
N THR A 31 0.70 -1.13 -5.93
CA THR A 31 -0.27 -1.67 -5.01
C THR A 31 0.26 -1.24 -3.64
N SER A 32 0.17 0.06 -3.33
CA SER A 32 0.03 0.48 -1.95
C SER A 32 -1.25 -0.24 -1.55
N GLU A 33 -1.08 -1.38 -0.90
CA GLU A 33 -2.16 -2.21 -0.41
C GLU A 33 -2.97 -1.31 0.51
N HIS A 34 -4.02 -0.71 -0.05
CA HIS A 34 -5.03 0.04 0.67
C HIS A 34 -5.74 -0.98 1.55
N GLN A 35 -5.18 -1.22 2.73
CA GLN A 35 -5.61 -2.28 3.60
C GLN A 35 -6.74 -1.74 4.48
N ALA A 36 -7.92 -2.34 4.36
CA ALA A 36 -9.00 -2.08 5.30
C ALA A 36 -8.52 -2.39 6.72
N MET A 37 -8.63 -1.40 7.60
CA MET A 37 -8.11 -1.49 8.96
C MET A 37 -9.19 -1.92 9.93
N MET A 38 -8.80 -2.76 10.88
CA MET A 38 -9.59 -2.98 12.09
C MET A 38 -9.50 -1.72 12.95
N VAL A 39 -10.65 -1.14 13.25
CA VAL A 39 -10.81 0.00 14.14
C VAL A 39 -11.44 -0.50 15.44
N GLU A 40 -10.75 -0.32 16.57
CA GLU A 40 -11.29 -0.77 17.85
C GLU A 40 -12.51 0.07 18.27
N THR A 41 -12.40 1.38 18.10
CA THR A 41 -13.46 2.35 18.38
C THR A 41 -13.23 3.61 17.55
N TYR A 42 -14.29 4.38 17.34
CA TYR A 42 -14.24 5.66 16.65
C TYR A 42 -15.19 6.68 17.30
N ARG A 43 -14.88 7.96 17.08
CA ARG A 43 -15.69 9.11 17.47
C ARG A 43 -15.71 10.08 16.31
N THR A 44 -16.87 10.68 16.06
CA THR A 44 -17.06 11.69 15.01
C THR A 44 -17.38 13.03 15.64
N SER A 45 -16.84 14.10 15.06
CA SER A 45 -17.26 15.48 15.26
C SER A 45 -17.82 16.03 13.95
N GLU A 46 -18.15 17.31 13.90
CA GLU A 46 -18.72 17.94 12.70
C GLU A 46 -17.81 17.84 11.47
N SER A 47 -16.49 17.91 11.67
CA SER A 47 -15.49 17.98 10.58
C SER A 47 -14.38 16.95 10.68
N GLN A 48 -14.41 16.06 11.69
CA GLN A 48 -13.35 15.09 11.90
C GLN A 48 -13.89 13.74 12.36
N ILE A 49 -13.11 12.71 12.11
CA ILE A 49 -13.25 11.39 12.72
C ILE A 49 -11.95 11.01 13.42
N SER A 50 -12.07 10.59 14.67
CA SER A 50 -10.96 10.02 15.43
C SER A 50 -11.21 8.53 15.67
N PHE A 51 -10.19 7.70 15.53
CA PHE A 51 -10.31 6.26 15.64
C PHE A 51 -9.05 5.63 16.25
N ILE A 52 -9.22 4.46 16.85
CA ILE A 52 -8.10 3.68 17.40
C ILE A 52 -7.75 2.55 16.43
N ALA A 53 -6.48 2.52 16.01
CA ALA A 53 -5.90 1.45 15.20
C ALA A 53 -4.52 1.05 15.74
N GLU A 54 -4.07 -0.14 15.36
CA GLU A 54 -2.76 -0.66 15.73
C GLU A 54 -1.63 0.10 15.00
N SER A 55 -0.55 0.42 15.74
CA SER A 55 0.68 0.99 15.20
C SER A 55 1.91 0.29 15.77
N ASN A 56 2.96 0.21 14.95
CA ASN A 56 4.28 -0.26 15.33
C ASN A 56 5.26 0.91 15.58
N GLY A 57 4.77 2.15 15.63
CA GLY A 57 5.53 3.35 16.01
C GLY A 57 5.71 4.40 14.91
N CYS A 58 5.55 4.06 13.64
CA CYS A 58 5.78 5.01 12.53
C CYS A 58 4.48 5.61 12.00
N SER A 59 3.31 5.01 12.29
CA SER A 59 2.02 5.45 11.74
C SER A 59 1.69 6.91 12.10
N LYS A 60 1.19 7.64 11.11
CA LYS A 60 0.69 9.02 11.20
C LYS A 60 -0.72 9.12 10.60
N ASN A 61 -1.38 10.27 10.77
CA ASN A 61 -2.75 10.46 10.29
C ASN A 61 -2.87 10.34 8.76
N ASP A 62 -1.90 10.87 8.02
CA ASP A 62 -1.82 10.83 6.55
C ASP A 62 -1.55 9.43 5.97
N ASP A 63 -1.18 8.47 6.82
CA ASP A 63 -1.08 7.07 6.43
C ASP A 63 -2.46 6.40 6.30
N PHE A 64 -3.55 7.11 6.58
CA PHE A 64 -4.91 6.60 6.52
C PHE A 64 -5.82 7.45 5.65
N SER A 65 -6.89 6.84 5.14
CA SER A 65 -7.96 7.50 4.39
C SER A 65 -9.33 6.92 4.74
N LEU A 66 -10.39 7.66 4.39
CA LEU A 66 -11.77 7.18 4.43
C LEU A 66 -12.16 6.71 3.03
N LYS A 67 -12.59 5.45 2.93
CA LYS A 67 -13.25 4.92 1.74
C LYS A 67 -14.75 4.96 1.96
N ILE A 68 -15.48 5.64 1.08
CA ILE A 68 -16.94 5.67 1.12
C ILE A 68 -17.46 4.38 0.47
N GLU A 69 -18.17 3.56 1.25
CA GLU A 69 -18.78 2.33 0.75
C GLU A 69 -20.21 2.60 0.28
N GLN A 70 -20.97 3.38 1.06
CA GLN A 70 -22.33 3.81 0.72
C GLN A 70 -22.58 5.22 1.26
N LYS A 71 -23.40 6.01 0.56
CA LYS A 71 -23.75 7.37 0.96
C LYS A 71 -25.19 7.70 0.59
N SER A 72 -25.92 8.31 1.51
CA SER A 72 -27.24 8.91 1.29
C SER A 72 -27.22 10.40 1.62
N SER A 73 -28.39 11.06 1.63
CA SER A 73 -28.50 12.46 2.08
C SER A 73 -28.17 12.62 3.57
N THR A 74 -28.46 11.64 4.41
CA THR A 74 -28.36 11.75 5.88
C THR A 74 -27.30 10.84 6.51
N GLU A 75 -26.87 9.79 5.81
CA GLU A 75 -25.96 8.77 6.36
C GLU A 75 -24.83 8.43 5.38
N ALA A 76 -23.71 7.98 5.92
CA ALA A 76 -22.61 7.41 5.14
C ALA A 76 -22.01 6.20 5.85
N LEU A 77 -21.81 5.13 5.09
CA LEU A 77 -21.07 3.94 5.50
C LEU A 77 -19.65 4.04 4.93
N LEU A 78 -18.66 3.98 5.81
CA LEU A 78 -17.27 4.20 5.49
C LEU A 78 -16.41 3.00 5.91
N THR A 79 -15.23 2.89 5.33
CA THR A 79 -14.16 2.01 5.81
C THR A 79 -12.89 2.83 5.98
N ILE A 80 -12.18 2.62 7.10
CA ILE A 80 -10.88 3.23 7.31
C ILE A 80 -9.82 2.35 6.65
N VAL A 81 -9.00 2.98 5.82
CA VAL A 81 -7.99 2.31 5.01
C VAL A 81 -6.62 2.84 5.41
N ARG A 82 -5.64 1.95 5.55
CA ARG A 82 -4.23 2.31 5.67
C ARG A 82 -3.61 2.35 4.28
N ASN A 83 -3.12 3.52 3.89
CA ASN A 83 -2.46 3.76 2.61
C ASN A 83 -0.97 3.44 2.67
N LYS A 84 -0.37 3.52 3.87
CA LYS A 84 1.08 3.30 4.09
C LYS A 84 1.34 2.32 5.23
N VAL A 85 2.21 1.35 4.95
CA VAL A 85 2.65 0.32 5.91
C VAL A 85 3.47 0.95 7.05
N ASP A 86 3.22 0.52 8.28
CA ASP A 86 4.01 0.89 9.45
C ASP A 86 5.29 0.03 9.51
N HIS A 87 6.41 0.57 9.02
CA HIS A 87 7.69 -0.14 8.98
C HIS A 87 8.49 -0.10 10.28
N CYS A 88 7.99 0.58 11.33
CA CYS A 88 8.67 0.56 12.61
C CYS A 88 8.58 -0.85 13.24
N LYS A 89 9.55 -1.16 14.12
CA LYS A 89 9.68 -2.48 14.76
C LYS A 89 9.31 -2.47 16.25
N ARG A 90 8.57 -1.46 16.71
CA ARG A 90 8.06 -1.47 18.09
C ARG A 90 6.98 -2.54 18.20
N MET A 91 6.84 -3.12 19.39
CA MET A 91 5.69 -3.98 19.72
C MET A 91 4.39 -3.23 19.38
N PRO A 92 3.43 -3.87 18.68
CA PRO A 92 2.20 -3.20 18.27
C PRO A 92 1.41 -2.66 19.46
N PHE A 93 0.86 -1.46 19.32
CA PHE A 93 0.08 -0.80 20.36
C PHE A 93 -1.09 0.00 19.77
N PRO A 94 -2.20 0.17 20.51
CA PRO A 94 -3.31 1.01 20.08
C PRO A 94 -2.89 2.47 20.07
N LYS A 95 -3.17 3.18 18.98
CA LYS A 95 -2.93 4.61 18.83
C LYS A 95 -4.16 5.27 18.23
N THR A 96 -4.47 6.47 18.72
CA THR A 96 -5.54 7.30 18.17
C THR A 96 -5.01 8.08 16.96
N PHE A 97 -5.78 8.04 15.87
CA PHE A 97 -5.57 8.82 14.65
C PHE A 97 -6.79 9.69 14.37
N THR A 98 -6.58 10.80 13.68
CA THR A 98 -7.64 11.75 13.34
C THR A 98 -7.57 12.12 11.87
N LEU A 99 -8.69 11.98 11.17
CA LEU A 99 -8.86 12.40 9.78
C LEU A 99 -9.88 13.54 9.72
N THR A 100 -9.62 14.49 8.81
CA THR A 100 -10.61 15.51 8.44
C THR A 100 -11.64 14.87 7.52
N LEU A 101 -12.90 15.24 7.69
CA LEU A 101 -13.99 14.81 6.83
C LEU A 101 -14.02 15.65 5.57
N ASP A 102 -14.20 14.99 4.43
CA ASP A 102 -14.51 15.68 3.18
C ASP A 102 -15.88 16.36 3.28
N GLU A 103 -16.08 17.45 2.52
CA GLU A 103 -17.30 18.27 2.57
C GLU A 103 -18.57 17.44 2.37
N GLU A 104 -18.49 16.39 1.55
CA GLU A 104 -19.62 15.49 1.27
C GLU A 104 -20.02 14.59 2.45
N LEU A 105 -19.22 14.53 3.52
CA LEU A 105 -19.47 13.75 4.74
C LEU A 105 -19.92 14.63 5.91
N ILE A 106 -19.71 15.95 5.84
CA ILE A 106 -20.08 16.89 6.89
C ILE A 106 -21.60 16.86 7.11
N GLY A 107 -22.01 16.80 8.38
CA GLY A 107 -23.42 16.78 8.79
C GLY A 107 -24.15 15.44 8.57
N LYS A 108 -23.46 14.42 8.02
CA LYS A 108 -24.03 13.07 7.91
C LYS A 108 -23.74 12.24 9.14
N LYS A 109 -24.65 11.32 9.46
CA LYS A 109 -24.37 10.26 10.43
C LYS A 109 -23.41 9.25 9.80
N LEU A 110 -22.22 9.14 10.36
CA LEU A 110 -21.17 8.25 9.83
C LEU A 110 -21.18 6.91 10.57
N SER A 111 -20.98 5.83 9.83
CA SER A 111 -20.77 4.48 10.39
C SER A 111 -19.51 3.86 9.78
N ILE A 112 -18.68 3.23 10.60
CA ILE A 112 -17.47 2.53 10.14
C ILE A 112 -17.74 1.03 10.01
N THR A 113 -17.47 0.49 8.82
CA THR A 113 -17.46 -0.95 8.55
C THR A 113 -16.11 -1.51 8.94
N ASN A 114 -16.06 -2.22 10.07
CA ASN A 114 -14.88 -2.97 10.45
C ASN A 114 -14.78 -4.25 9.61
N PRO A 115 -13.61 -4.57 9.04
CA PRO A 115 -13.40 -5.90 8.51
C PRO A 115 -13.64 -6.95 9.61
N LYS A 116 -14.00 -8.18 9.24
CA LYS A 116 -14.13 -9.24 10.25
C LYS A 116 -12.73 -9.52 10.78
N ARG A 117 -12.55 -9.41 12.11
CA ARG A 117 -11.31 -9.81 12.79
C ARG A 117 -11.01 -11.25 12.34
N LYS A 118 -9.87 -11.50 11.67
CA LYS A 118 -9.45 -12.89 11.44
C LYS A 118 -9.30 -13.50 12.82
N SER A 119 -10.11 -14.52 13.12
CA SER A 119 -9.98 -15.28 14.36
C SER A 119 -8.53 -15.74 14.49
N PRO A 120 -7.88 -15.62 15.66
CA PRO A 120 -6.58 -16.27 15.83
C PRO A 120 -6.76 -17.74 15.50
N ALA A 121 -5.94 -18.26 14.58
CA ALA A 121 -5.88 -19.69 14.32
C ALA A 121 -5.58 -20.39 15.65
N LYS A 122 -6.44 -21.34 16.00
CA LYS A 122 -6.41 -22.08 17.27
C LYS A 122 -5.18 -22.97 17.36
#